data_AF-A0A3C1PUS8-F1
#
_entry.id   AF-A0A3C1PUS8-F1
#
_cell.length_a   1.000
_cell.length_b   1.000
_cell.length_c   1.000
_cell.angle_alpha   90.00
_cell.angle_beta   90.00
_cell.angle_gamma   90.00
#
_symmetry.space_group_name_H-M   'P 1'
#
loop_
_entity.id
_entity.type
_entity.pdbx_description
1 polymer ?
#
loop_
_entity_poly.entity_id
_entity_poly.type
_entity_poly.pdbx_seq_one_letter_code
_entity_poly.pdbx_strand_id
1 'polypeptide(L)'
;MRTHFEIEPIRRLWRLAFPLIIANISTPILGLADAAISGHLDYAYYLAAVTVGAELLVAFFGVFSFLRMGTTGMVAQAVGASDHSLSFNILLHMVTLATVIGIGLFVLGSQAIAPILELAQVPSEMHRPLKEYLETRLWGGPANLALLVLTGWFIGRGHTQVALCLAIGINLLNVCLNYTLAIGCQMNSFGIALGTVISEYVGLMIAFTLLALSLKNTKRLTKQTWQLSLVIKLIKVNLPLMIRTIALHSVFITLSIFAARLGTVEAASIGLILVLLATAAYALDGIAYATEIEAGQSLGECHYNRFVDSLKGGAILSGISAITMISIFTIFQLQIFSALTDFSAVIEQASGLMVWFAGLVMVLCWSYWLNGIFIGLTKT
;
A
#
# COMPACT_ATOMS: atom_id res chain seq x y z
N MET A 1 -17.28 -37.88 -11.38
CA MET A 1 -16.39 -36.93 -10.69
C MET A 1 -15.07 -36.85 -11.45
N ARG A 2 -14.87 -35.83 -12.29
CA ARG A 2 -13.56 -35.55 -12.88
C ARG A 2 -12.93 -34.41 -12.07
N THR A 3 -12.00 -34.76 -11.20
CA THR A 3 -11.04 -33.82 -10.61
C THR A 3 -10.01 -33.47 -11.67
N HIS A 4 -10.40 -32.74 -12.72
CA HIS A 4 -9.40 -32.05 -13.51
C HIS A 4 -8.93 -30.87 -12.66
N PHE A 5 -7.70 -30.99 -12.16
CA PHE A 5 -6.93 -29.85 -11.70
C PHE A 5 -6.73 -28.95 -12.92
N GLU A 6 -7.61 -27.96 -13.10
CA GLU A 6 -7.47 -27.03 -14.20
C GLU A 6 -6.33 -26.07 -13.84
N ILE A 7 -5.25 -26.12 -14.60
CA ILE A 7 -4.07 -25.24 -14.46
C ILE A 7 -4.43 -23.81 -14.92
N GLU A 8 -5.48 -23.68 -15.72
CA GLU A 8 -5.90 -22.43 -16.35
C GLU A 8 -6.35 -21.36 -15.33
N PRO A 9 -7.18 -21.64 -14.32
CA PRO A 9 -7.47 -20.70 -13.23
C PRO A 9 -6.24 -20.18 -12.48
N ILE A 10 -5.27 -21.06 -12.17
CA ILE A 10 -4.03 -20.67 -11.48
C ILE A 10 -3.19 -19.76 -12.37
N ARG A 11 -3.02 -20.13 -13.65
CA ARG A 11 -2.27 -19.33 -14.63
C ARG A 11 -2.90 -17.95 -14.82
N ARG A 12 -4.23 -17.89 -14.88
CA ARG A 12 -4.97 -16.64 -14.98
C ARG A 12 -4.76 -15.76 -13.74
N LEU A 13 -4.91 -16.31 -12.55
CA LEU A 13 -4.72 -15.58 -11.30
C LEU A 13 -3.27 -15.08 -11.17
N TRP A 14 -2.29 -15.89 -11.56
CA TRP A 14 -0.87 -15.50 -11.57
C TRP A 14 -0.60 -14.31 -12.49
N ARG A 15 -1.22 -14.26 -13.67
CA ARG A 15 -1.08 -13.12 -14.60
C ARG A 15 -1.60 -11.81 -14.01
N LEU A 16 -2.60 -11.88 -13.11
CA LEU A 16 -3.08 -10.72 -12.36
C LEU A 16 -2.16 -10.40 -11.17
N ALA A 17 -1.76 -11.43 -10.42
CA ALA A 17 -0.98 -11.29 -9.18
C ALA A 17 0.43 -10.78 -9.45
N PHE A 18 1.14 -11.32 -10.44
CA PHE A 18 2.56 -11.02 -10.65
C PHE A 18 2.86 -9.51 -10.79
N PRO A 19 2.15 -8.73 -11.63
CA PRO A 19 2.34 -7.28 -11.69
C PRO A 19 2.02 -6.58 -10.37
N LEU A 20 1.00 -7.05 -9.64
CA LEU A 20 0.59 -6.46 -8.36
C LEU A 20 1.59 -6.77 -7.24
N ILE A 21 2.20 -7.94 -7.24
CA ILE A 21 3.28 -8.30 -6.31
C ILE A 21 4.45 -7.33 -6.51
N ILE A 22 4.89 -7.12 -7.76
CA ILE A 22 5.98 -6.18 -8.05
C ILE A 22 5.60 -4.75 -7.66
N ALA A 23 4.37 -4.32 -7.98
CA ALA A 23 3.88 -3.00 -7.62
C ALA A 23 3.90 -2.78 -6.10
N ASN A 24 3.45 -3.75 -5.30
CA ASN A 24 3.42 -3.61 -3.84
C ASN A 24 4.82 -3.70 -3.21
N ILE A 25 5.70 -4.57 -3.72
CA ILE A 25 7.09 -4.67 -3.23
C ILE A 25 7.89 -3.39 -3.58
N SER A 26 7.47 -2.64 -4.61
CA SER A 26 8.12 -1.36 -4.94
C SER A 26 7.99 -0.32 -3.82
N THR A 27 6.97 -0.41 -2.96
CA THR A 27 6.75 0.50 -1.83
C THR A 27 7.87 0.44 -0.79
N PRO A 28 8.21 -0.72 -0.19
CA PRO A 28 9.34 -0.78 0.74
C PRO A 28 10.68 -0.48 0.06
N ILE A 29 10.85 -0.82 -1.22
CA ILE A 29 12.06 -0.47 -1.99
C ILE A 29 12.22 1.05 -2.11
N LEU A 30 11.13 1.79 -2.35
CA LEU A 30 11.15 3.25 -2.37
C LEU A 30 11.60 3.81 -1.01
N GLY A 31 11.07 3.27 0.09
CA GLY A 31 11.50 3.67 1.45
C GLY A 31 13.00 3.49 1.69
N LEU A 32 13.59 2.40 1.18
CA LEU A 32 15.04 2.18 1.22
C LEU A 32 15.81 3.21 0.38
N ALA A 33 15.29 3.57 -0.80
CA ALA A 33 15.90 4.60 -1.64
C ALA A 33 15.86 5.99 -0.97
N ASP A 34 14.75 6.34 -0.32
CA ASP A 34 14.62 7.59 0.43
C ASP A 34 15.57 7.64 1.62
N ALA A 35 15.69 6.53 2.37
CA ALA A 35 16.66 6.39 3.46
C ALA A 35 18.11 6.51 2.94
N ALA A 36 18.42 5.90 1.79
CA ALA A 36 19.74 6.00 1.19
C ALA A 36 20.07 7.44 0.74
N ILE A 37 19.15 8.13 0.08
CA ILE A 37 19.36 9.54 -0.34
C ILE A 37 19.51 10.44 0.88
N SER A 38 18.64 10.31 1.87
CA SER A 38 18.70 11.11 3.10
C SER A 38 19.95 10.83 3.94
N GLY A 39 20.50 9.62 3.88
CA GLY A 39 21.77 9.26 4.53
C GLY A 39 23.01 9.93 3.94
N HIS A 40 22.90 10.54 2.76
CA HIS A 40 23.98 11.31 2.11
C HIS A 40 23.83 12.82 2.31
N LEU A 41 22.92 13.27 3.16
CA LEU A 41 22.79 14.69 3.52
C LEU A 41 23.87 15.10 4.53
N ASP A 42 24.18 16.41 4.56
CA ASP A 42 25.31 16.97 5.31
C ASP A 42 25.26 16.71 6.83
N TYR A 43 24.06 16.49 7.38
CA TYR A 43 23.86 16.31 8.81
C TYR A 43 22.84 15.21 9.13
N ALA A 44 23.13 14.44 10.18
CA ALA A 44 22.31 13.31 10.64
C ALA A 44 20.87 13.70 11.04
N TYR A 45 20.64 14.93 11.50
CA TYR A 45 19.30 15.39 11.86
C TYR A 45 18.36 15.48 10.65
N TYR A 46 18.87 15.67 9.43
CA TYR A 46 18.04 15.64 8.22
C TYR A 46 17.55 14.22 7.90
N LEU A 47 18.44 13.23 8.02
CA LEU A 47 18.07 11.81 7.92
C LEU A 47 17.02 11.46 8.97
N ALA A 48 17.26 11.79 10.24
CA ALA A 48 16.32 11.52 11.31
C ALA A 48 14.94 12.16 11.03
N ALA A 49 14.92 13.44 10.62
CA ALA A 49 13.70 14.16 10.26
C ALA A 49 12.91 13.47 9.14
N VAL A 50 13.58 13.06 8.06
CA VAL A 50 12.94 12.39 6.92
C VAL A 50 12.41 11.02 7.33
N THR A 51 13.20 10.21 8.03
CA THR A 51 12.79 8.86 8.47
C THR A 51 11.58 8.91 9.40
N VAL A 52 11.64 9.73 10.46
CA VAL A 52 10.53 9.86 11.42
C VAL A 52 9.30 10.47 10.75
N GLY A 53 9.50 11.50 9.91
CA GLY A 53 8.40 12.14 9.19
C GLY A 53 7.72 11.19 8.21
N ALA A 54 8.49 10.39 7.47
CA ALA A 54 7.98 9.39 6.54
C ALA A 54 7.18 8.31 7.26
N GLU A 55 7.70 7.76 8.36
CA GLU A 55 7.00 6.76 9.17
C GLU A 55 5.65 7.28 9.71
N LEU A 56 5.64 8.52 10.24
CA LEU A 56 4.42 9.16 10.72
C LEU A 56 3.38 9.28 9.61
N LEU A 57 3.80 9.70 8.41
CA LEU A 57 2.92 9.86 7.26
C LEU A 57 2.49 8.53 6.64
N VAL A 58 3.33 7.49 6.67
CA VAL A 58 2.93 6.14 6.26
C VAL A 58 1.84 5.62 7.20
N ALA A 59 1.97 5.80 8.51
CA ALA A 59 0.92 5.44 9.46
C ALA A 59 -0.35 6.27 9.21
N PHE A 60 -0.22 7.58 9.00
CA PHE A 60 -1.34 8.49 8.81
C PHE A 60 -2.09 8.27 7.49
N PHE A 61 -1.39 8.31 6.35
CA PHE A 61 -2.00 8.06 5.04
C PHE A 61 -2.37 6.59 4.83
N GLY A 62 -1.64 5.66 5.46
CA GLY A 62 -1.91 4.22 5.40
C GLY A 62 -3.32 3.85 5.84
N VAL A 63 -3.89 4.57 6.82
CA VAL A 63 -5.28 4.40 7.25
C VAL A 63 -6.26 4.54 6.09
N PHE A 64 -5.98 5.43 5.13
CA PHE A 64 -6.86 5.71 3.99
C PHE A 64 -6.72 4.73 2.83
N SER A 65 -5.89 3.68 2.97
CA SER A 65 -5.79 2.58 2.00
C SER A 65 -7.13 1.89 1.72
N PHE A 66 -8.12 2.03 2.63
CA PHE A 66 -9.49 1.57 2.42
C PHE A 66 -10.10 2.13 1.13
N LEU A 67 -9.73 3.36 0.72
CA LEU A 67 -10.24 3.99 -0.50
C LEU A 67 -9.92 3.16 -1.74
N ARG A 68 -8.72 2.56 -1.78
CA ARG A 68 -8.31 1.64 -2.84
C ARG A 68 -9.12 0.35 -2.78
N MET A 69 -9.16 -0.28 -1.60
CA MET A 69 -9.82 -1.58 -1.38
C MET A 69 -11.32 -1.51 -1.71
N GLY A 70 -12.04 -0.55 -1.15
CA GLY A 70 -13.47 -0.37 -1.42
C GLY A 70 -13.75 -0.11 -2.90
N THR A 71 -12.94 0.76 -3.55
CA THR A 71 -13.09 1.04 -4.98
C THR A 71 -12.87 -0.23 -5.82
N THR A 72 -11.81 -0.98 -5.53
CA THR A 72 -11.41 -2.16 -6.30
C THR A 72 -12.51 -3.23 -6.30
N GLY A 73 -13.01 -3.65 -5.13
CA GLY A 73 -14.06 -4.66 -5.03
C GLY A 73 -15.37 -4.24 -5.71
N MET A 74 -15.84 -3.00 -5.50
CA MET A 74 -17.07 -2.51 -6.12
C MET A 74 -16.95 -2.36 -7.65
N VAL A 75 -15.79 -1.92 -8.13
CA VAL A 75 -15.51 -1.81 -9.56
C VAL A 75 -15.39 -3.20 -10.19
N ALA A 76 -14.77 -4.16 -9.52
CA ALA A 76 -14.68 -5.55 -10.00
C ALA A 76 -16.07 -6.16 -10.20
N GLN A 77 -16.99 -5.96 -9.25
CA GLN A 77 -18.39 -6.41 -9.41
C GLN A 77 -19.10 -5.70 -10.57
N ALA A 78 -18.96 -4.37 -10.69
CA ALA A 78 -19.56 -3.62 -11.79
C ALA A 78 -19.03 -4.08 -13.16
N VAL A 79 -17.73 -4.38 -13.25
CA VAL A 79 -17.09 -4.91 -14.46
C VAL A 79 -17.62 -6.29 -14.79
N GLY A 80 -17.73 -7.19 -13.79
CA GLY A 80 -18.33 -8.51 -13.99
C GLY A 80 -19.78 -8.44 -14.47
N ALA A 81 -20.56 -7.50 -13.94
CA ALA A 81 -21.93 -7.24 -14.40
C ALA A 81 -22.01 -6.51 -15.75
N SER A 82 -20.87 -6.22 -16.40
CA SER A 82 -20.78 -5.41 -17.62
C SER A 82 -21.39 -4.00 -17.50
N ASP A 83 -21.47 -3.46 -16.28
CA ASP A 83 -22.00 -2.13 -15.98
C ASP A 83 -20.87 -1.09 -15.91
N HIS A 84 -20.45 -0.61 -17.09
CA HIS A 84 -19.44 0.44 -17.20
C HIS A 84 -19.90 1.78 -16.62
N SER A 85 -21.21 2.05 -16.58
CA SER A 85 -21.74 3.30 -16.03
C SER A 85 -21.59 3.31 -14.52
N LEU A 86 -21.94 2.20 -13.85
CA LEU A 86 -21.74 2.03 -12.42
C LEU A 86 -20.25 2.09 -12.05
N SER A 87 -19.40 1.39 -12.79
CA SER A 87 -17.94 1.43 -12.57
C SER A 87 -17.39 2.86 -12.59
N PHE A 88 -17.84 3.69 -13.53
CA PHE A 88 -17.42 5.09 -13.60
C PHE A 88 -18.05 5.95 -12.49
N ASN A 89 -19.33 5.74 -12.18
CA ASN A 89 -19.98 6.45 -11.08
C ASN A 89 -19.27 6.17 -9.74
N ILE A 90 -18.87 4.93 -9.47
CA ILE A 90 -18.05 4.58 -8.29
C ILE A 90 -16.77 5.42 -8.28
N LEU A 91 -16.05 5.47 -9.40
CA LEU A 91 -14.81 6.24 -9.52
C LEU A 91 -15.03 7.73 -9.21
N LEU A 92 -16.04 8.36 -9.82
CA LEU A 92 -16.34 9.78 -9.62
C LEU A 92 -16.59 10.10 -8.14
N HIS A 93 -17.41 9.30 -7.47
CA HIS A 93 -17.74 9.52 -6.07
C HIS A 93 -16.54 9.27 -5.15
N MET A 94 -15.75 8.21 -5.43
CA MET A 94 -14.57 7.89 -4.63
C MET A 94 -13.44 8.90 -4.82
N VAL A 95 -13.20 9.42 -6.03
CA VAL A 95 -12.22 10.48 -6.28
C VAL A 95 -12.65 11.77 -5.59
N THR A 96 -13.95 12.10 -5.63
CA THR A 96 -14.50 13.26 -4.92
C THR A 96 -14.28 13.12 -3.41
N LEU A 97 -14.64 11.96 -2.84
CA LEU A 97 -14.43 11.66 -1.43
C LEU A 97 -12.95 11.73 -1.04
N ALA A 98 -12.06 11.11 -1.83
CA ALA A 98 -10.61 11.13 -1.61
C ALA A 98 -10.04 12.55 -1.63
N THR A 99 -10.50 13.39 -2.57
CA THR A 99 -10.08 14.79 -2.69
C THR A 99 -10.54 15.62 -1.49
N VAL A 100 -11.81 15.47 -1.08
CA VAL A 100 -12.35 16.15 0.11
C VAL A 100 -11.60 15.74 1.38
N ILE A 101 -11.37 14.44 1.56
CA ILE A 101 -10.57 13.93 2.68
C ILE A 101 -9.15 14.52 2.60
N GLY A 102 -8.48 14.45 1.45
CA GLY A 102 -7.11 14.92 1.29
C GLY A 102 -6.95 16.42 1.60
N ILE A 103 -7.90 17.26 1.15
CA ILE A 103 -7.94 18.68 1.49
C ILE A 103 -8.16 18.85 3.00
N GLY A 104 -9.08 18.08 3.59
CA GLY A 104 -9.31 18.08 5.03
C GLY A 104 -8.05 17.71 5.83
N LEU A 105 -7.32 16.67 5.41
CA LEU A 105 -6.05 16.26 6.04
C LEU A 105 -4.97 17.33 5.91
N PHE A 106 -4.91 18.04 4.78
CA PHE A 106 -4.00 19.17 4.62
C PHE A 106 -4.32 20.30 5.62
N VAL A 107 -5.59 20.71 5.70
CA VAL A 107 -6.03 21.82 6.58
C VAL A 107 -5.91 21.45 8.06
N LEU A 108 -6.34 20.26 8.45
CA LEU A 108 -6.29 19.81 9.85
C LEU A 108 -4.89 19.38 10.26
N GLY A 109 -4.16 18.71 9.37
CA GLY A 109 -2.80 18.25 9.60
C GLY A 109 -1.83 19.41 9.80
N SER A 110 -1.92 20.46 8.98
CA SER A 110 -1.06 21.65 9.13
C SER A 110 -1.21 22.33 10.49
N GLN A 111 -2.42 22.34 11.05
CA GLN A 111 -2.68 22.85 12.40
C GLN A 111 -2.18 21.91 13.50
N ALA A 112 -2.12 20.60 13.23
CA ALA A 112 -1.74 19.58 14.19
C ALA A 112 -0.21 19.35 14.29
N ILE A 113 0.58 19.71 13.27
CA ILE A 113 2.03 19.44 13.27
C ILE A 113 2.73 20.07 14.47
N ALA A 114 2.56 21.38 14.69
CA ALA A 114 3.23 22.08 15.79
C ALA A 114 2.96 21.45 17.18
N PRO A 115 1.70 21.23 17.61
CA PRO A 115 1.44 20.61 18.91
C PRO A 115 1.93 19.16 18.99
N ILE A 116 1.93 18.41 17.89
CA ILE A 116 2.50 17.05 17.87
C ILE A 116 4.00 17.08 18.11
N LEU A 117 4.74 18.00 17.46
CA LEU A 117 6.19 18.14 17.63
C LEU A 117 6.56 18.58 19.04
N GLU A 118 5.77 19.48 19.64
CA GLU A 118 5.95 19.91 21.03
C GLU A 118 5.71 18.75 22.01
N LEU A 119 4.64 17.98 21.83
CA LEU A 119 4.32 16.83 22.66
C LEU A 119 5.38 15.72 22.55
N ALA A 120 5.92 15.51 21.34
CA ALA A 120 6.95 14.51 21.08
C ALA A 120 8.34 14.90 21.61
N GLN A 121 8.52 16.13 22.11
CA GLN A 121 9.80 16.65 22.64
C GLN A 121 10.97 16.45 21.67
N VAL A 122 10.73 16.73 20.38
CA VAL A 122 11.73 16.55 19.32
C VAL A 122 12.95 17.46 19.59
N PRO A 123 14.20 16.95 19.43
CA PRO A 123 15.40 17.76 19.56
C PRO A 123 15.36 19.04 18.71
N SER A 124 15.90 20.13 19.25
CA SER A 124 15.81 21.47 18.64
C SER A 124 16.38 21.55 17.22
N GLU A 125 17.46 20.83 16.95
CA GLU A 125 18.09 20.71 15.63
C GLU A 125 17.21 19.99 14.58
N MET A 126 16.37 19.06 15.01
CA MET A 126 15.48 18.27 14.14
C MET A 126 14.12 18.93 13.95
N HIS A 127 13.71 19.83 14.85
CA HIS A 127 12.38 20.42 14.86
C HIS A 127 12.03 21.08 13.52
N ARG A 128 12.90 21.97 13.01
CA ARG A 128 12.63 22.69 11.76
C ARG A 128 12.63 21.76 10.54
N PRO A 129 13.65 20.92 10.30
CA PRO A 129 13.63 19.95 9.20
C PRO A 129 12.41 19.02 9.20
N LEU A 130 12.03 18.49 10.37
CA LEU A 130 10.87 17.61 10.48
C LEU A 130 9.57 18.35 10.19
N LYS A 131 9.42 19.58 10.71
CA LYS A 131 8.25 20.42 10.42
C LYS A 131 8.13 20.74 8.93
N GLU A 132 9.21 21.21 8.30
CA GLU A 132 9.25 21.52 6.87
C GLU A 132 8.92 20.28 6.02
N TYR A 133 9.45 19.12 6.38
CA TYR A 133 9.15 17.85 5.73
C TYR A 133 7.66 17.49 5.83
N LEU A 134 7.08 17.51 7.04
CA LEU A 134 5.68 17.16 7.28
C LEU A 134 4.71 18.12 6.59
N GLU A 135 4.92 19.43 6.72
CA GLU A 135 4.07 20.45 6.09
C GLU A 135 4.07 20.33 4.57
N THR A 136 5.26 20.08 3.99
CA THR A 136 5.39 19.88 2.54
C THR A 136 4.66 18.63 2.09
N ARG A 137 4.84 17.50 2.78
CA ARG A 137 4.19 16.23 2.40
C ARG A 137 2.66 16.27 2.52
N LEU A 138 2.09 17.09 3.40
CA LEU A 138 0.63 17.26 3.49
C LEU A 138 0.02 17.81 2.19
N TRP A 139 0.77 18.59 1.38
CA TRP A 139 0.32 19.01 0.05
C TRP A 139 0.13 17.84 -0.92
N GLY A 140 0.82 16.73 -0.69
CA GLY A 140 0.68 15.48 -1.44
C GLY A 140 -0.60 14.69 -1.09
N GLY A 141 -1.24 14.98 0.05
CA GLY A 141 -2.41 14.26 0.55
C GLY A 141 -3.54 14.10 -0.49
N PRO A 142 -4.06 15.20 -1.09
CA PRO A 142 -5.08 15.11 -2.13
C PRO A 142 -4.68 14.22 -3.32
N ALA A 143 -3.45 14.35 -3.81
CA ALA A 143 -2.95 13.58 -4.95
C ALA A 143 -2.79 12.10 -4.60
N ASN A 144 -2.18 11.80 -3.45
CA ASN A 144 -1.98 10.44 -2.96
C ASN A 144 -3.31 9.69 -2.78
N LEU A 145 -4.30 10.31 -2.12
CA LEU A 145 -5.61 9.68 -1.92
C LEU A 145 -6.38 9.48 -3.24
N ALA A 146 -6.31 10.44 -4.16
CA ALA A 146 -6.92 10.28 -5.48
C ALA A 146 -6.21 9.18 -6.31
N LEU A 147 -4.89 9.06 -6.19
CA LEU A 147 -4.10 7.98 -6.78
C LEU A 147 -4.50 6.60 -6.24
N LEU A 148 -4.76 6.48 -4.94
CA LEU A 148 -5.27 5.23 -4.35
C LEU A 148 -6.58 4.80 -5.01
N VAL A 149 -7.51 5.73 -5.22
CA VAL A 149 -8.79 5.46 -5.85
C VAL A 149 -8.61 5.08 -7.33
N LEU A 150 -7.84 5.86 -8.10
CA LEU A 150 -7.59 5.58 -9.52
C LEU A 150 -6.91 4.23 -9.71
N THR A 151 -5.89 3.94 -8.90
CA THR A 151 -5.20 2.64 -8.90
C THR A 151 -6.18 1.53 -8.57
N GLY A 152 -7.01 1.69 -7.54
CA GLY A 152 -8.04 0.71 -7.19
C GLY A 152 -9.04 0.47 -8.31
N TRP A 153 -9.44 1.52 -9.04
CA TRP A 153 -10.31 1.39 -10.20
C TRP A 153 -9.65 0.59 -11.35
N PHE A 154 -8.39 0.88 -11.68
CA PHE A 154 -7.66 0.10 -12.69
C PHE A 154 -7.48 -1.36 -12.27
N ILE A 155 -7.16 -1.61 -11.00
CA ILE A 155 -7.05 -2.97 -10.43
C ILE A 155 -8.40 -3.68 -10.56
N GLY A 156 -9.52 -3.08 -10.12
CA GLY A 156 -10.85 -3.70 -10.20
C GLY A 156 -11.28 -4.06 -11.63
N ARG A 157 -10.82 -3.30 -12.63
CA ARG A 157 -11.01 -3.62 -14.06
C ARG A 157 -10.08 -4.73 -14.58
N GLY A 158 -9.16 -5.24 -13.76
CA GLY A 158 -8.15 -6.22 -14.16
C GLY A 158 -6.94 -5.62 -14.89
N HIS A 159 -6.81 -4.29 -14.95
CA HIS A 159 -5.69 -3.60 -15.62
C HIS A 159 -4.45 -3.53 -14.70
N THR A 160 -3.96 -4.68 -14.24
CA THR A 160 -2.87 -4.77 -13.25
C THR A 160 -1.54 -4.21 -13.76
N GLN A 161 -1.31 -4.22 -15.07
CA GLN A 161 -0.15 -3.60 -15.71
C GLN A 161 -0.15 -2.07 -15.54
N VAL A 162 -1.33 -1.44 -15.55
CA VAL A 162 -1.42 0.01 -15.32
C VAL A 162 -1.03 0.34 -13.89
N ALA A 163 -1.50 -0.45 -12.91
CA ALA A 163 -1.10 -0.28 -11.51
C ALA A 163 0.42 -0.45 -11.33
N LEU A 164 1.02 -1.44 -11.99
CA LEU A 164 2.47 -1.64 -12.00
C LEU A 164 3.23 -0.45 -12.60
N CYS A 165 2.83 0.01 -13.79
CA CYS A 165 3.48 1.15 -14.45
C CYS A 165 3.33 2.45 -13.65
N LEU A 166 2.18 2.67 -13.01
CA LEU A 166 1.99 3.82 -12.12
C LEU A 166 2.90 3.71 -10.89
N ALA A 167 2.91 2.58 -10.19
CA ALA A 167 3.75 2.39 -9.01
C ALA A 167 5.25 2.59 -9.34
N ILE A 168 5.77 1.88 -10.34
CA ILE A 168 7.18 1.99 -10.72
C ILE A 168 7.50 3.38 -11.27
N GLY A 169 6.64 3.93 -12.15
CA GLY A 169 6.88 5.23 -12.77
C GLY A 169 6.91 6.37 -11.76
N ILE A 170 5.98 6.36 -10.79
CA ILE A 170 5.94 7.34 -9.69
C ILE A 170 7.18 7.17 -8.81
N ASN A 171 7.52 5.94 -8.42
CA ASN A 171 8.68 5.70 -7.54
C ASN A 171 10.01 6.06 -8.21
N LEU A 172 10.20 5.76 -9.50
CA LEU A 172 11.41 6.17 -10.21
C LEU A 172 11.51 7.69 -10.34
N LEU A 173 10.41 8.36 -10.71
CA LEU A 173 10.38 9.82 -10.76
C LEU A 173 10.65 10.43 -9.38
N ASN A 174 10.09 9.85 -8.34
CA ASN A 174 10.33 10.23 -6.95
C ASN A 174 11.81 10.17 -6.61
N VAL A 175 12.47 9.02 -6.82
CA VAL A 175 13.90 8.85 -6.53
C VAL A 175 14.75 9.85 -7.31
N CYS A 176 14.46 10.06 -8.60
CA CYS A 176 15.16 11.04 -9.42
C CYS A 176 15.00 12.46 -8.86
N LEU A 177 13.76 12.87 -8.53
CA LEU A 177 13.49 14.19 -7.99
C LEU A 177 14.07 14.38 -6.59
N ASN A 178 14.01 13.37 -5.72
CA ASN A 178 14.59 13.41 -4.39
C ASN A 178 16.11 13.62 -4.48
N TYR A 179 16.80 12.87 -5.34
CA TYR A 179 18.23 13.05 -5.57
C TYR A 179 18.54 14.46 -6.12
N THR A 180 17.84 14.90 -7.17
CA THR A 180 18.09 16.20 -7.81
C THR A 180 17.80 17.36 -6.86
N LEU A 181 16.66 17.37 -6.16
CA LEU A 181 16.25 18.47 -5.31
C LEU A 181 17.00 18.47 -3.97
N ALA A 182 17.09 17.31 -3.30
CA ALA A 182 17.71 17.25 -1.97
C ALA A 182 19.22 17.46 -2.04
N ILE A 183 19.90 16.77 -2.96
CA ILE A 183 21.37 16.79 -3.07
C ILE A 183 21.79 17.83 -4.12
N GLY A 184 21.27 17.73 -5.35
CA GLY A 184 21.69 18.59 -6.46
C GLY A 184 21.37 20.08 -6.25
N CYS A 185 20.19 20.38 -5.69
CA CYS A 185 19.78 21.75 -5.35
C CYS A 185 20.00 22.11 -3.87
N GLN A 186 20.61 21.22 -3.08
CA GLN A 186 20.89 21.43 -1.66
C GLN A 186 19.65 21.79 -0.82
N MET A 187 18.47 21.26 -1.20
CA MET A 187 17.22 21.50 -0.48
C MET A 187 17.02 20.53 0.69
N ASN A 188 17.97 19.62 0.93
CA ASN A 188 17.98 18.69 2.06
C ASN A 188 16.64 17.95 2.22
N SER A 189 16.15 17.82 3.46
CA SER A 189 14.86 17.17 3.79
C SER A 189 13.66 17.78 3.06
N PHE A 190 13.65 19.10 2.82
CA PHE A 190 12.59 19.76 2.05
C PHE A 190 12.58 19.28 0.59
N GLY A 191 13.75 19.09 -0.02
CA GLY A 191 13.89 18.54 -1.37
C GLY A 191 13.30 17.14 -1.52
N ILE A 192 13.51 16.27 -0.52
CA ILE A 192 12.94 14.91 -0.50
C ILE A 192 11.41 14.97 -0.38
N ALA A 193 10.89 15.81 0.51
CA ALA A 193 9.44 15.99 0.67
C ALA A 193 8.80 16.51 -0.63
N LEU A 194 9.40 17.53 -1.24
CA LEU A 194 8.91 18.16 -2.45
C LEU A 194 8.97 17.21 -3.66
N GLY A 195 10.07 16.47 -3.82
CA GLY A 195 10.21 15.47 -4.89
C GLY A 195 9.11 14.42 -4.83
N THR A 196 8.74 14.00 -3.62
CA THR A 196 7.62 13.08 -3.41
C THR A 196 6.29 13.69 -3.81
N VAL A 197 5.97 14.90 -3.36
CA VAL A 197 4.73 15.59 -3.74
C VAL A 197 4.62 15.76 -5.25
N ILE A 198 5.69 16.20 -5.91
CA ILE A 198 5.71 16.38 -7.37
C ILE A 198 5.47 15.03 -8.08
N SER A 199 6.14 13.96 -7.64
CA SER A 199 5.95 12.63 -8.23
C SER A 199 4.51 12.12 -8.12
N GLU A 200 3.83 12.41 -7.00
CA GLU A 200 2.42 12.05 -6.78
C GLU A 200 1.50 12.83 -7.73
N TYR A 201 1.70 14.15 -7.88
CA TYR A 201 0.91 14.95 -8.82
C TYR A 201 1.15 14.55 -10.28
N VAL A 202 2.39 14.24 -10.66
CA VAL A 202 2.70 13.71 -12.00
C VAL A 202 2.04 12.36 -12.23
N GLY A 203 2.13 11.46 -11.25
CA GLY A 203 1.41 10.19 -11.26
C GLY A 203 -0.09 10.36 -11.43
N LEU A 204 -0.68 11.32 -10.71
CA LEU A 204 -2.10 11.63 -10.78
C LEU A 204 -2.50 12.10 -12.19
N MET A 205 -1.71 12.99 -12.80
CA MET A 205 -1.94 13.44 -14.18
C MET A 205 -1.85 12.29 -15.18
N ILE A 206 -0.88 11.39 -15.03
CA ILE A 206 -0.75 10.19 -15.88
C ILE A 206 -1.98 9.28 -15.70
N ALA A 207 -2.40 9.01 -14.46
CA ALA A 207 -3.56 8.18 -14.17
C ALA A 207 -4.86 8.75 -14.77
N PHE A 208 -5.09 10.06 -14.66
CA PHE A 208 -6.23 10.73 -15.32
C PHE A 208 -6.15 10.69 -16.85
N THR A 209 -4.95 10.80 -17.41
CA THR A 209 -4.74 10.68 -18.86
C THR A 209 -5.10 9.28 -19.34
N LEU A 210 -4.63 8.24 -18.65
CA LEU A 210 -4.98 6.84 -18.94
C LEU A 210 -6.47 6.58 -18.77
N LEU A 211 -7.11 7.18 -17.76
CA LEU A 211 -8.56 7.14 -17.58
C LEU A 211 -9.26 7.75 -18.79
N ALA A 212 -8.90 8.97 -19.19
CA ALA A 212 -9.51 9.65 -20.34
C ALA A 212 -9.37 8.84 -21.63
N LEU A 213 -8.21 8.22 -21.87
CA LEU A 213 -7.99 7.33 -23.01
C LEU A 213 -8.86 6.06 -22.94
N SER A 214 -9.06 5.48 -21.75
CA SER A 214 -9.95 4.33 -21.56
C SER A 214 -11.41 4.67 -21.89
N LEU A 215 -11.85 5.89 -21.60
CA LEU A 215 -13.22 6.35 -21.81
C LEU A 215 -13.53 6.75 -23.26
N LYS A 216 -12.52 7.14 -24.05
CA LYS A 216 -12.71 7.48 -25.48
C LYS A 216 -13.39 6.36 -26.27
N ASN A 217 -13.17 5.11 -25.87
CA ASN A 217 -13.76 3.93 -26.52
C ASN A 217 -15.18 3.60 -26.01
N THR A 218 -15.68 4.28 -24.99
CA THR A 218 -16.98 4.01 -24.37
C THR A 218 -17.99 5.09 -24.74
N LYS A 219 -18.70 4.92 -25.86
CA LYS A 219 -19.75 5.84 -26.38
C LYS A 219 -21.00 6.00 -25.47
N ARG A 220 -20.99 5.44 -24.26
CA ARG A 220 -22.17 5.26 -23.38
C ARG A 220 -21.95 5.76 -21.95
N LEU A 221 -21.23 6.87 -21.77
CA LEU A 221 -21.29 7.57 -20.48
C LEU A 221 -22.64 8.31 -20.42
N THR A 222 -23.63 7.67 -19.80
CA THR A 222 -24.93 8.28 -19.47
C THR A 222 -24.73 9.51 -18.57
N LYS A 223 -25.71 10.44 -18.56
CA LYS A 223 -25.69 11.63 -17.70
C LYS A 223 -25.39 11.22 -16.26
N GLN A 224 -24.21 11.61 -15.79
CA GLN A 224 -23.75 11.26 -14.47
C GLN A 224 -24.40 12.20 -13.47
N THR A 225 -24.99 11.60 -12.46
CA THR A 225 -25.68 12.32 -11.40
C THR A 225 -25.08 11.87 -10.08
N TRP A 226 -24.88 12.84 -9.20
CA TRP A 226 -24.50 12.54 -7.82
C TRP A 226 -25.63 11.74 -7.17
N GLN A 227 -25.32 10.53 -6.68
CA GLN A 227 -26.30 9.60 -6.14
C GLN A 227 -26.01 9.35 -4.67
N LEU A 228 -26.85 9.93 -3.80
CA LEU A 228 -26.71 9.75 -2.36
C LEU A 228 -26.78 8.27 -1.94
N SER A 229 -27.61 7.47 -2.62
CA SER A 229 -27.69 6.01 -2.39
C SER A 229 -26.36 5.31 -2.64
N LEU A 230 -25.62 5.70 -3.68
CA LEU A 230 -24.29 5.18 -3.97
C LEU A 230 -23.30 5.63 -2.89
N VAL A 231 -23.32 6.89 -2.47
CA VAL A 231 -22.47 7.39 -1.36
C VAL A 231 -22.68 6.58 -0.08
N ILE A 232 -23.92 6.31 0.31
CA ILE A 232 -24.23 5.50 1.50
C ILE A 232 -23.66 4.08 1.35
N LYS A 233 -23.78 3.48 0.15
CA LYS A 233 -23.19 2.15 -0.13
C LYS A 233 -21.67 2.18 -0.04
N LEU A 234 -21.02 3.19 -0.62
CA LEU A 234 -19.57 3.38 -0.53
C LEU A 234 -19.14 3.47 0.94
N ILE A 235 -19.79 4.32 1.75
CA ILE A 235 -19.45 4.47 3.18
C ILE A 235 -19.61 3.15 3.94
N LYS A 236 -20.70 2.41 3.71
CA LYS A 236 -20.95 1.11 4.38
C LYS A 236 -19.87 0.07 4.08
N VAL A 237 -19.30 0.07 2.89
CA VAL A 237 -18.21 -0.83 2.50
C VAL A 237 -16.86 -0.33 3.02
N ASN A 238 -16.62 0.97 2.98
CA ASN A 238 -15.31 1.55 3.30
C ASN A 238 -15.06 1.71 4.81
N LEU A 239 -16.11 1.93 5.62
CA LEU A 239 -15.95 2.15 7.06
C LEU A 239 -15.39 0.92 7.80
N PRO A 240 -15.89 -0.32 7.59
CA PRO A 240 -15.29 -1.52 8.18
C PRO A 240 -13.84 -1.71 7.74
N LEU A 241 -13.51 -1.41 6.47
CA LEU A 241 -12.15 -1.50 5.96
C LEU A 241 -11.21 -0.51 6.65
N MET A 242 -11.67 0.71 6.92
CA MET A 242 -10.91 1.68 7.70
C MET A 242 -10.63 1.17 9.12
N ILE A 243 -11.65 0.65 9.81
CA ILE A 243 -11.51 0.09 11.17
C ILE A 243 -10.52 -1.08 11.16
N ARG A 244 -10.61 -1.98 10.17
CA ARG A 244 -9.67 -3.09 9.97
C ARG A 244 -8.24 -2.58 9.83
N THR A 245 -8.00 -1.59 8.98
CA THR A 245 -6.66 -1.04 8.74
C THR A 245 -6.10 -0.39 10.01
N ILE A 246 -6.92 0.38 10.75
CA ILE A 246 -6.53 0.97 12.04
C ILE A 246 -6.17 -0.12 13.05
N ALA A 247 -6.98 -1.17 13.16
CA ALA A 247 -6.71 -2.29 14.06
C ALA A 247 -5.39 -3.00 13.69
N LEU A 248 -5.13 -3.21 12.40
CA LEU A 248 -3.87 -3.81 11.92
C LEU A 248 -2.66 -2.95 12.30
N HIS A 249 -2.69 -1.64 12.00
CA HIS A 249 -1.58 -0.74 12.38
C HIS A 249 -1.39 -0.66 13.91
N SER A 250 -2.48 -0.69 14.67
CA SER A 250 -2.43 -0.67 16.14
C SER A 250 -1.68 -1.88 16.70
N VAL A 251 -1.80 -3.06 16.08
CA VAL A 251 -1.05 -4.26 16.46
C VAL A 251 0.45 -4.06 16.25
N PHE A 252 0.88 -3.55 15.10
CA PHE A 252 2.31 -3.28 14.83
C PHE A 252 2.89 -2.25 15.82
N ILE A 253 2.16 -1.15 16.06
CA ILE A 253 2.59 -0.12 17.01
C ILE A 253 2.71 -0.70 18.43
N THR A 254 1.72 -1.48 18.85
CA THR A 254 1.71 -2.11 20.18
C THR A 254 2.86 -3.10 20.33
N LEU A 255 3.15 -3.90 19.31
CA LEU A 255 4.30 -4.81 19.31
C LEU A 255 5.62 -4.05 19.42
N SER A 256 5.80 -2.96 18.69
CA SER A 256 7.00 -2.11 18.80
C SER A 256 7.16 -1.50 20.20
N ILE A 257 6.06 -1.03 20.81
CA ILE A 257 6.08 -0.48 22.18
C ILE A 257 6.45 -1.55 23.19
N PHE A 258 5.90 -2.76 23.08
CA PHE A 258 6.26 -3.86 23.98
C PHE A 258 7.69 -4.34 23.76
N ALA A 259 8.14 -4.44 22.51
CA ALA A 259 9.52 -4.80 22.18
C ALA A 259 10.51 -3.81 22.82
N ALA A 260 10.23 -2.50 22.75
CA ALA A 260 11.06 -1.47 23.38
C ALA A 260 11.18 -1.61 24.90
N ARG A 261 10.22 -2.25 25.58
CA ARG A 261 10.25 -2.50 27.03
C ARG A 261 11.08 -3.72 27.44
N LEU A 262 11.42 -4.60 26.49
CA LEU A 262 12.18 -5.84 26.78
C LEU A 262 13.68 -5.58 26.88
N GLY A 263 14.19 -4.57 26.18
CA GLY A 263 15.61 -4.25 26.11
C GLY A 263 16.01 -3.83 24.70
N THR A 264 17.19 -3.24 24.56
CA THR A 264 17.64 -2.65 23.28
C THR A 264 17.88 -3.72 22.20
N VAL A 265 18.49 -4.85 22.57
CA VAL A 265 18.81 -5.94 21.62
C VAL A 265 17.53 -6.67 21.19
N GLU A 266 16.62 -6.90 22.13
CA GLU A 266 15.30 -7.50 21.92
C GLU A 266 14.44 -6.60 21.03
N ALA A 267 14.41 -5.30 21.30
CA ALA A 267 13.68 -4.34 20.50
C ALA A 267 14.19 -4.29 19.05
N ALA A 268 15.51 -4.21 18.87
CA ALA A 268 16.13 -4.18 17.56
C ALA A 268 15.87 -5.48 16.77
N SER A 269 16.02 -6.64 17.41
CA SER A 269 15.79 -7.94 16.76
C SER A 269 14.33 -8.16 16.38
N ILE A 270 13.37 -7.82 17.26
CA ILE A 270 11.94 -7.83 16.92
C ILE A 270 11.65 -6.84 15.79
N GLY A 271 12.27 -5.66 15.80
CA GLY A 271 12.17 -4.68 14.73
C GLY A 271 12.56 -5.26 13.36
N LEU A 272 13.68 -5.99 13.28
CA LEU A 272 14.08 -6.67 12.03
C LEU A 272 13.02 -7.69 11.58
N ILE A 273 12.46 -8.47 12.49
CA ILE A 273 11.38 -9.42 12.17
C ILE A 273 10.13 -8.70 11.67
N LEU A 274 9.74 -7.58 12.28
CA LEU A 274 8.59 -6.79 11.84
C LEU A 274 8.81 -6.19 10.44
N VAL A 275 10.03 -5.77 10.10
CA VAL A 275 10.39 -5.32 8.74
C VAL A 275 10.24 -6.46 7.73
N LEU A 276 10.73 -7.66 8.04
CA LEU A 276 10.53 -8.83 7.18
C LEU A 276 9.03 -9.18 7.04
N LEU A 277 8.27 -9.09 8.13
CA LEU A 277 6.84 -9.37 8.14
C LEU A 277 6.05 -8.35 7.30
N ALA A 278 6.39 -7.06 7.40
CA ALA A 278 5.79 -6.02 6.57
C ALA A 278 6.13 -6.22 5.09
N THR A 279 7.38 -6.57 4.78
CA THR A 279 7.81 -6.89 3.42
C THR A 279 7.03 -8.09 2.87
N ALA A 280 6.85 -9.12 3.70
CA ALA A 280 6.06 -10.28 3.36
C ALA A 280 4.59 -9.94 3.11
N ALA A 281 4.00 -9.09 3.95
CA ALA A 281 2.63 -8.61 3.78
C ALA A 281 2.43 -7.90 2.44
N TYR A 282 3.34 -7.01 2.03
CA TYR A 282 3.27 -6.35 0.72
C TYR A 282 3.27 -7.35 -0.45
N ALA A 283 4.10 -8.40 -0.38
CA ALA A 283 4.12 -9.44 -1.40
C ALA A 283 2.81 -10.24 -1.44
N LEU A 284 2.30 -10.66 -0.27
CA LEU A 284 1.03 -11.40 -0.16
C LEU A 284 -0.18 -10.58 -0.61
N ASP A 285 -0.16 -9.26 -0.39
CA ASP A 285 -1.19 -8.34 -0.85
C ASP A 285 -1.37 -8.37 -2.38
N GLY A 286 -0.29 -8.57 -3.15
CA GLY A 286 -0.39 -8.73 -4.60
C GLY A 286 -1.28 -9.91 -5.02
N ILE A 287 -1.26 -11.00 -4.25
CA ILE A 287 -2.11 -12.18 -4.48
C ILE A 287 -3.53 -11.92 -3.97
N ALA A 288 -3.66 -11.25 -2.82
CA ALA A 288 -4.94 -10.83 -2.28
C ALA A 288 -5.70 -9.96 -3.29
N TYR A 289 -5.03 -9.02 -3.95
CA TYR A 289 -5.63 -8.11 -4.94
C TYR A 289 -6.05 -8.87 -6.21
N ALA A 290 -5.27 -9.84 -6.66
CA ALA A 290 -5.67 -10.69 -7.78
C ALA A 290 -6.93 -11.51 -7.45
N THR A 291 -7.00 -12.06 -6.23
CA THR A 291 -8.17 -12.81 -5.77
C THR A 291 -9.39 -11.91 -5.57
N GLU A 292 -9.16 -10.68 -5.10
CA GLU A 292 -10.18 -9.64 -4.97
C GLU A 292 -10.85 -9.32 -6.31
N ILE A 293 -10.05 -9.14 -7.37
CA ILE A 293 -10.54 -8.92 -8.73
C ILE A 293 -11.40 -10.09 -9.19
N GLU A 294 -10.86 -11.32 -9.10
CA GLU A 294 -11.55 -12.50 -9.62
C GLU A 294 -12.82 -12.83 -8.82
N ALA A 295 -12.79 -12.68 -7.49
CA ALA A 295 -13.96 -12.87 -6.65
C ALA A 295 -15.06 -11.84 -6.97
N GLY A 296 -14.70 -10.56 -7.09
CA GLY A 296 -15.65 -9.50 -7.41
C GLY A 296 -16.25 -9.63 -8.80
N GLN A 297 -15.42 -9.87 -9.82
CA GLN A 297 -15.91 -10.05 -11.19
C GLN A 297 -16.76 -11.32 -11.34
N SER A 298 -16.37 -12.44 -10.73
CA SER A 298 -17.17 -13.68 -10.79
C SER A 298 -18.54 -13.50 -10.12
N LEU A 299 -18.60 -12.74 -9.03
CA LEU A 299 -19.87 -12.38 -8.40
C LEU A 299 -20.73 -11.50 -9.31
N GLY A 300 -20.13 -10.48 -9.94
CA GLY A 300 -20.84 -9.60 -10.88
C GLY A 300 -21.37 -10.33 -12.13
N GLU A 301 -20.63 -11.34 -12.61
CA GLU A 301 -21.04 -12.21 -13.73
C GLU A 301 -22.05 -13.30 -13.33
N CYS A 302 -22.38 -13.43 -12.03
CA CYS A 302 -23.14 -14.55 -11.48
C CYS A 302 -22.52 -15.93 -11.82
N HIS A 303 -21.19 -16.02 -11.96
CA HIS A 303 -20.50 -17.21 -12.44
C HIS A 303 -19.86 -18.01 -11.30
N TYR A 304 -20.65 -18.88 -10.67
CA TYR A 304 -20.24 -19.62 -9.46
C TYR A 304 -18.98 -20.49 -9.64
N ASN A 305 -18.84 -21.21 -10.77
CA ASN A 305 -17.68 -22.07 -10.99
C ASN A 305 -16.37 -21.26 -11.03
N ARG A 306 -16.35 -20.15 -11.79
CA ARG A 306 -15.20 -19.23 -11.84
C ARG A 306 -14.83 -18.70 -10.44
N PHE A 307 -15.83 -18.40 -9.61
CA PHE A 307 -15.60 -18.01 -8.22
C PHE A 307 -14.90 -19.13 -7.42
N VAL A 308 -15.41 -20.37 -7.48
CA VAL A 308 -14.82 -21.53 -6.79
C VAL A 308 -13.39 -21.80 -7.26
N ASP A 309 -13.13 -21.68 -8.56
CA ASP A 309 -11.80 -21.88 -9.13
C ASP A 309 -10.82 -20.78 -8.69
N SER A 310 -11.29 -19.53 -8.59
CA SER A 310 -10.52 -18.44 -8.00
C SER A 310 -10.18 -18.68 -6.53
N LEU A 311 -11.09 -19.26 -5.74
CA LEU A 311 -10.81 -19.61 -4.35
C LEU A 311 -9.68 -20.64 -4.26
N LYS A 312 -9.81 -21.76 -5.00
CA LYS A 312 -8.81 -22.82 -5.00
C LYS A 312 -7.45 -22.33 -5.51
N GLY A 313 -7.46 -21.59 -6.63
CA GLY A 313 -6.25 -21.02 -7.21
C GLY A 313 -5.56 -20.02 -6.29
N GLY A 314 -6.34 -19.14 -5.63
CA GLY A 314 -5.80 -18.17 -4.67
C GLY A 314 -5.23 -18.81 -3.42
N ALA A 315 -5.89 -19.84 -2.88
CA ALA A 315 -5.39 -20.61 -1.74
C ALA A 315 -4.03 -21.26 -2.05
N ILE A 316 -3.93 -21.94 -3.20
CA ILE A 316 -2.69 -22.59 -3.64
C ILE A 316 -1.59 -21.55 -3.86
N LEU A 317 -1.90 -20.47 -4.60
CA LEU A 317 -0.90 -19.47 -4.92
C LEU A 317 -0.40 -18.73 -3.67
N SER A 318 -1.30 -18.40 -2.74
CA SER A 318 -0.94 -17.78 -1.46
C SER A 318 -0.04 -18.71 -0.63
N GLY A 319 -0.36 -20.00 -0.56
CA GLY A 319 0.48 -21.00 0.10
C GLY A 319 1.87 -21.14 -0.53
N ILE A 320 1.94 -21.23 -1.86
CA ILE A 320 3.22 -21.30 -2.60
C ILE A 320 4.07 -20.06 -2.36
N SER A 321 3.47 -18.87 -2.40
CA SER A 321 4.19 -17.62 -2.16
C SER A 321 4.68 -17.51 -0.72
N ALA A 322 3.87 -17.92 0.26
CA ALA A 322 4.28 -17.98 1.66
C ALA A 322 5.49 -18.91 1.85
N ILE A 323 5.43 -20.12 1.31
CA ILE A 323 6.55 -21.08 1.38
C ILE A 323 7.79 -20.50 0.70
N THR A 324 7.64 -19.91 -0.48
CA THR A 324 8.74 -19.31 -1.23
C THR A 324 9.42 -18.20 -0.43
N MET A 325 8.65 -17.30 0.18
CA MET A 325 9.17 -16.21 0.99
C MET A 325 9.85 -16.70 2.27
N ILE A 326 9.26 -17.68 2.95
CA ILE A 326 9.86 -18.31 4.13
C ILE A 326 11.20 -18.96 3.75
N SER A 327 11.24 -19.70 2.63
CA SER A 327 12.48 -20.32 2.15
C SER A 327 13.54 -19.26 1.83
N ILE A 328 13.20 -18.21 1.09
CA ILE A 328 14.13 -17.13 0.75
C ILE A 328 14.68 -16.48 2.03
N PHE A 329 13.82 -16.03 2.94
CA PHE A 329 14.29 -15.33 4.13
C PHE A 329 15.03 -16.23 5.11
N THR A 330 14.70 -17.52 5.20
CA THR A 330 15.43 -18.46 6.07
C THR A 330 16.80 -18.80 5.51
N ILE A 331 16.91 -19.00 4.18
CA ILE A 331 18.18 -19.32 3.51
C ILE A 331 19.13 -18.11 3.53
N PHE A 332 18.59 -16.90 3.30
CA PHE A 332 19.38 -15.67 3.21
C PHE A 332 19.34 -14.82 4.48
N GLN A 333 18.90 -15.36 5.62
CA GLN A 333 18.68 -14.58 6.86
C GLN A 333 19.91 -13.80 7.30
N LEU A 334 21.11 -14.40 7.22
CA LEU A 334 22.35 -13.76 7.68
C LEU A 334 22.70 -12.58 6.78
N GLN A 335 22.60 -12.74 5.46
CA GLN A 335 22.87 -11.70 4.48
C GLN A 335 21.87 -10.55 4.59
N ILE A 336 20.60 -10.86 4.84
CA ILE A 336 19.55 -9.86 5.00
C ILE A 336 19.78 -9.09 6.30
N PHE A 337 20.01 -9.77 7.43
CA PHE A 337 20.23 -9.08 8.70
C PHE A 337 21.55 -8.30 8.71
N SER A 338 22.64 -8.83 8.14
CA SER A 338 23.90 -8.10 8.04
C SER A 338 23.84 -6.91 7.07
N ALA A 339 22.91 -6.92 6.12
CA ALA A 339 22.64 -5.75 5.29
C ALA A 339 21.83 -4.66 6.03
N LEU A 340 21.11 -5.03 7.10
CA LEU A 340 20.30 -4.10 7.89
C LEU A 340 21.02 -3.60 9.15
N THR A 341 21.97 -4.35 9.70
CA THR A 341 22.72 -3.96 10.91
C THR A 341 24.05 -4.69 11.05
N ASP A 342 25.04 -4.03 11.67
CA ASP A 342 26.34 -4.62 12.00
C ASP A 342 26.40 -5.25 13.41
N PHE A 343 25.33 -5.15 14.22
CA PHE A 343 25.34 -5.63 15.60
C PHE A 343 25.13 -7.15 15.69
N SER A 344 26.21 -7.91 15.94
CA SER A 344 26.17 -9.38 16.01
C SER A 344 25.13 -9.94 16.99
N ALA A 345 24.98 -9.35 18.17
CA ALA A 345 24.00 -9.76 19.16
C ALA A 345 22.54 -9.62 18.66
N VAL A 346 22.27 -8.57 17.86
CA VAL A 346 20.95 -8.36 17.26
C VAL A 346 20.68 -9.39 16.17
N ILE A 347 21.69 -9.68 15.34
CA ILE A 347 21.61 -10.67 14.26
C ILE A 347 21.36 -12.07 14.83
N GLU A 348 22.10 -12.46 15.87
CA GLU A 348 21.94 -13.76 16.54
C GLU A 348 20.53 -13.91 17.11
N GLN A 349 20.07 -12.89 17.85
CA GLN A 349 18.73 -12.88 18.44
C GLN A 349 17.63 -12.92 17.36
N ALA A 350 17.76 -12.11 16.30
CA ALA A 350 16.79 -12.09 15.19
C ALA A 350 16.75 -13.44 14.45
N SER A 351 17.91 -14.08 14.25
CA SER A 351 17.99 -15.42 13.63
C SER A 351 17.26 -16.47 14.48
N GLY A 352 17.34 -16.37 15.81
CA GLY A 352 16.56 -17.21 16.74
C GLY A 352 15.03 -17.02 16.61
N LEU A 353 14.57 -15.86 16.13
CA LEU A 353 13.15 -15.55 15.95
C LEU A 353 12.58 -15.99 14.59
N MET A 354 13.40 -16.50 13.66
CA MET A 354 12.96 -16.88 12.31
C MET A 354 11.89 -17.99 12.28
N VAL A 355 11.85 -18.86 13.30
CA VAL A 355 10.76 -19.84 13.47
C VAL A 355 9.41 -19.16 13.67
N TRP A 356 9.37 -18.09 14.46
CA TRP A 356 8.15 -17.31 14.69
C TRP A 356 7.74 -16.56 13.42
N PHE A 357 8.70 -15.98 12.72
CA PHE A 357 8.47 -15.36 11.42
C PHE A 357 7.81 -16.35 10.44
N ALA A 358 8.37 -17.55 10.29
CA ALA A 358 7.83 -18.58 9.39
C ALA A 358 6.40 -19.00 9.79
N GLY A 359 6.16 -19.22 11.08
CA GLY A 359 4.84 -19.55 11.60
C GLY A 359 3.81 -18.44 11.32
N LEU A 360 4.20 -17.18 11.54
CA LEU A 360 3.34 -16.02 11.27
C LEU A 360 3.01 -15.89 9.79
N VAL A 361 3.99 -15.98 8.88
CA VAL A 361 3.75 -15.89 7.43
C VAL A 361 2.81 -17.00 6.94
N MET A 362 2.94 -18.23 7.47
CA MET A 362 2.04 -19.34 7.14
C MET A 362 0.60 -19.10 7.60
N VAL A 363 0.38 -18.40 8.70
CA VAL A 363 -0.97 -18.03 9.15
C VAL A 363 -1.50 -16.83 8.36
N LEU A 364 -0.65 -15.82 8.14
CA LEU A 364 -1.03 -14.59 7.46
C LEU A 364 -1.41 -14.83 6.00
N CYS A 365 -0.76 -15.75 5.28
CA CYS A 365 -1.09 -16.00 3.87
C CYS A 365 -2.58 -16.36 3.66
N TRP A 366 -3.19 -17.09 4.60
CA TRP A 366 -4.62 -17.38 4.58
C TRP A 366 -5.47 -16.15 4.90
N SER A 367 -5.05 -15.35 5.88
CA SER A 367 -5.75 -14.12 6.28
C SER A 367 -5.78 -13.09 5.13
N TYR A 368 -4.64 -12.85 4.48
CA TYR A 368 -4.52 -11.91 3.35
C TYR A 368 -5.33 -12.39 2.14
N TRP A 369 -5.24 -13.67 1.81
CA TRP A 369 -6.04 -14.26 0.73
C TRP A 369 -7.55 -14.15 0.98
N LEU A 370 -8.02 -14.57 2.17
CA LEU A 370 -9.43 -14.46 2.56
C LEU A 370 -9.89 -13.01 2.57
N ASN A 371 -9.06 -12.10 3.07
CA ASN A 371 -9.35 -10.67 3.05
C ASN A 371 -9.60 -10.17 1.62
N GLY A 372 -8.75 -10.54 0.65
CA GLY A 372 -8.97 -10.21 -0.76
C GLY A 372 -10.34 -10.70 -1.27
N ILE A 373 -10.73 -11.93 -0.92
CA ILE A 373 -12.04 -12.49 -1.29
C ILE A 373 -13.19 -11.66 -0.70
N PHE A 374 -13.16 -11.37 0.60
CA PHE A 374 -14.24 -10.64 1.27
C PHE A 374 -14.38 -9.20 0.76
N ILE A 375 -13.26 -8.54 0.46
CA ILE A 375 -13.26 -7.22 -0.19
C ILE A 375 -13.89 -7.32 -1.58
N GLY A 376 -13.49 -8.31 -2.39
CA GLY A 376 -14.05 -8.53 -3.73
C GLY A 376 -15.55 -8.78 -3.69
N LEU A 377 -16.04 -9.47 -2.66
CA LEU A 377 -17.48 -9.71 -2.41
C LEU A 377 -18.20 -8.53 -1.76
N THR A 378 -17.48 -7.47 -1.35
CA THR A 378 -18.00 -6.33 -0.57
C THR A 378 -18.75 -6.77 0.71
N LYS A 379 -18.29 -7.85 1.33
CA LYS A 379 -18.80 -8.41 2.59
C LYS A 379 -17.72 -8.25 3.67
N THR A 380 -17.46 -6.99 4.03
CA THR A 380 -16.31 -6.52 4.83
C THR A 380 -16.69 -6.15 6.24
#